data_AF-A0A1H3F1B4-F1
#
_entry.id   AF-A0A1H3F1B4-F1
#
_cell.length_a   1.000
_cell.length_b   1.000
_cell.length_c   1.000
_cell.angle_alpha   90.00
_cell.angle_beta   90.00
_cell.angle_gamma   90.00
#
_symmetry.space_group_name_H-M   'P 1'
#
loop_
_entity.id
_entity.type
_entity.pdbx_description
1 polymer ?
#
loop_
_entity_poly.entity_id
_entity_poly.type
_entity_poly.pdbx_seq_one_letter_code
_entity_poly.pdbx_strand_id
1 'polypeptide(L)'
;MWREIAVSFKLKSPLHIGYMPFKGSVISPTRYYVPGRNLWGAMTKRITEQLCKNTTADDYKKIGTVVKDNFRFSYFYVYDGINIYFPRYTEQGLKYGNISRSEFEHRFIGSQISTAIDSTGTAKNESLHEIEFINNKFKDTNGNMKDVRIMGCVWIKENAEIGDKKVIISDKAEILIDGFNVIGELILGGESKYGFGHVLFDPSGSVKFPIETVKAEECKIKINDNYIIAHLKYDKTIKFKGDIELLTGRGYYDPKISGGETSNKPGSAISKPEFYFSPGTYIDSGTTTYVVNWDGTLIRI
;
A
#
# COMPACT_ATOMS: atom_id res chain seq x y z
N MET A 1 -2.81 -8.02 22.49
CA MET A 1 -3.68 -7.12 21.71
C MET A 1 -2.85 -6.39 20.65
N TRP A 2 -3.43 -5.46 19.90
CA TRP A 2 -2.75 -4.71 18.83
C TRP A 2 -2.66 -3.23 19.19
N ARG A 3 -1.48 -2.64 19.05
CA ARG A 3 -1.24 -1.19 19.19
C ARG A 3 -1.31 -0.54 17.82
N GLU A 4 -2.20 0.43 17.68
CA GLU A 4 -2.39 1.22 16.46
C GLU A 4 -1.45 2.43 16.44
N ILE A 5 -0.93 2.73 15.25
CA ILE A 5 -0.13 3.93 14.96
C ILE A 5 -0.58 4.50 13.62
N ALA A 6 -0.96 5.78 13.59
CA ALA A 6 -1.16 6.51 12.35
C ALA A 6 0.21 6.91 11.76
N VAL A 7 0.47 6.51 10.53
CA VAL A 7 1.75 6.71 9.85
C VAL A 7 1.52 7.52 8.57
N SER A 8 2.30 8.57 8.37
CA SER A 8 2.40 9.23 7.07
C SER A 8 3.81 9.17 6.50
N PHE A 9 3.88 9.22 5.18
CA PHE A 9 5.12 9.31 4.45
C PHE A 9 5.07 10.47 3.46
N LYS A 10 6.11 11.29 3.44
CA LYS A 10 6.34 12.28 2.39
C LYS A 10 6.93 11.59 1.16
N LEU A 11 6.35 11.83 -0.02
CA LEU A 11 6.89 11.35 -1.27
C LEU A 11 8.14 12.18 -1.65
N LYS A 12 9.29 11.52 -1.79
CA LYS A 12 10.54 12.15 -2.27
C LYS A 12 10.68 12.03 -3.78
N SER A 13 10.19 10.94 -4.34
CA SER A 13 10.05 10.75 -5.79
C SER A 13 8.60 10.38 -6.14
N PRO A 14 8.21 10.50 -7.43
CA PRO A 14 6.90 10.06 -7.86
C PRO A 14 6.66 8.59 -7.49
N LEU A 15 5.41 8.22 -7.24
CA LEU A 15 5.04 6.90 -6.73
C LEU A 15 4.22 6.14 -7.77
N HIS A 16 4.76 5.02 -8.24
CA HIS A 16 4.05 4.09 -9.11
C HIS A 16 3.71 2.81 -8.36
N ILE A 17 2.41 2.55 -8.21
CA ILE A 17 1.87 1.29 -7.68
C ILE A 17 1.13 0.60 -8.82
N GLY A 18 1.75 -0.38 -9.45
CA GLY A 18 1.21 -1.04 -10.63
C GLY A 18 -0.25 -1.50 -10.45
N TYR A 19 -1.08 -1.11 -11.42
CA TYR A 19 -2.43 -1.60 -11.62
C TYR A 19 -2.50 -2.42 -12.92
N MET A 20 -3.47 -3.32 -13.03
CA MET A 20 -3.54 -4.26 -14.14
C MET A 20 -3.64 -3.51 -15.48
N PRO A 21 -2.66 -3.61 -16.39
CA PRO A 21 -2.76 -2.94 -17.68
C PRO A 21 -3.83 -3.62 -18.54
N PHE A 22 -4.60 -2.84 -19.30
CA PHE A 22 -5.47 -3.39 -20.32
C PHE A 22 -4.61 -4.07 -21.41
N LYS A 23 -5.00 -5.26 -21.87
CA LYS A 23 -4.29 -5.94 -22.98
C LYS A 23 -4.20 -5.01 -24.19
N GLY A 24 -2.98 -4.73 -24.66
CA GLY A 24 -2.73 -3.83 -25.79
C GLY A 24 -2.50 -2.35 -25.41
N SER A 25 -2.53 -2.01 -24.12
CA SER A 25 -2.17 -0.66 -23.65
C SER A 25 -0.66 -0.50 -23.57
N VAL A 26 -0.18 0.63 -24.09
CA VAL A 26 1.20 1.12 -23.89
C VAL A 26 1.36 1.81 -22.52
N ILE A 27 0.23 2.09 -21.86
CA ILE A 27 0.14 2.75 -20.56
C ILE A 27 0.14 1.71 -19.44
N SER A 28 1.02 1.92 -18.48
CA SER A 28 1.13 1.24 -17.19
C SER A 28 0.45 2.10 -16.12
N PRO A 29 -0.84 1.83 -15.79
CA PRO A 29 -1.59 2.64 -14.84
C PRO A 29 -1.08 2.46 -13.40
N THR A 30 -1.28 3.47 -12.55
CA THR A 30 -1.00 3.37 -11.12
C THR A 30 -2.30 3.30 -10.31
N ARG A 31 -2.26 2.60 -9.19
CA ARG A 31 -3.28 2.76 -8.15
C ARG A 31 -3.11 4.14 -7.51
N TYR A 32 -4.24 4.74 -7.12
CA TYR A 32 -4.27 6.02 -6.40
C TYR A 32 -4.16 5.86 -4.88
N TYR A 33 -3.77 4.66 -4.45
CA TYR A 33 -3.52 4.26 -3.08
C TYR A 33 -2.46 3.16 -3.06
N VAL A 34 -1.84 2.95 -1.90
CA VAL A 34 -0.82 1.93 -1.69
C VAL A 34 -1.40 0.78 -0.86
N PRO A 35 -1.52 -0.44 -1.42
CA PRO A 35 -1.93 -1.61 -0.64
C PRO A 35 -1.00 -1.91 0.53
N GLY A 36 -1.53 -2.47 1.61
CA GLY A 36 -0.76 -2.87 2.79
C GLY A 36 0.37 -3.86 2.47
N ARG A 37 0.19 -4.70 1.44
CA ARG A 37 1.22 -5.60 0.91
C ARG A 37 2.51 -4.89 0.50
N ASN A 38 2.42 -3.68 -0.05
CA ASN A 38 3.61 -2.91 -0.44
C ASN A 38 4.43 -2.50 0.79
N LEU A 39 3.76 -2.10 1.88
CA LEU A 39 4.43 -1.80 3.15
C LEU A 39 5.00 -3.05 3.80
N TRP A 40 4.26 -4.17 3.80
CA TRP A 40 4.80 -5.45 4.26
C TRP A 40 6.09 -5.82 3.53
N GLY A 41 6.12 -5.74 2.20
CA GLY A 41 7.30 -6.04 1.40
C GLY A 41 8.47 -5.09 1.69
N ALA A 42 8.19 -3.79 1.75
CA ALA A 42 9.21 -2.76 2.01
C ALA A 42 9.81 -2.90 3.42
N MET A 43 8.97 -3.10 4.45
CA MET A 43 9.43 -3.31 5.83
C MET A 43 10.19 -4.63 5.97
N THR A 44 9.69 -5.72 5.37
CA THR A 44 10.39 -7.01 5.35
C THR A 44 11.79 -6.81 4.79
N LYS A 45 11.91 -6.16 3.62
CA LYS A 45 13.20 -5.87 3.02
C LYS A 45 14.08 -5.07 3.97
N ARG A 46 13.55 -3.99 4.54
CA ARG A 46 14.35 -3.08 5.37
C ARG A 46 14.90 -3.76 6.64
N ILE A 47 14.06 -4.56 7.28
CA ILE A 47 14.41 -5.34 8.47
C ILE A 47 15.44 -6.41 8.11
N THR A 48 15.25 -7.14 7.02
CA THR A 48 16.22 -8.16 6.56
C THR A 48 17.58 -7.57 6.28
N GLU A 49 17.66 -6.49 5.51
CA GLU A 49 18.93 -5.84 5.17
C GLU A 49 19.62 -5.21 6.40
N GLN A 50 18.85 -4.84 7.43
CA GLN A 50 19.41 -4.31 8.67
C GLN A 50 19.95 -5.40 9.60
N LEU A 51 19.25 -6.52 9.73
CA LEU A 51 19.60 -7.56 10.70
C LEU A 51 20.57 -8.61 10.12
N CYS A 52 20.58 -8.82 8.81
CA CYS A 52 21.36 -9.87 8.15
C CYS A 52 22.51 -9.27 7.34
N LYS A 53 23.76 -9.64 7.67
CA LYS A 53 24.95 -9.15 6.94
C LYS A 53 25.04 -9.68 5.50
N ASN A 54 24.63 -10.93 5.26
CA ASN A 54 24.63 -11.58 3.95
C ASN A 54 23.22 -12.11 3.67
N THR A 55 22.35 -11.27 3.12
CA THR A 55 20.93 -11.59 2.93
C THR A 55 20.73 -12.70 1.89
N THR A 56 20.05 -13.77 2.27
CA THR A 56 19.59 -14.84 1.39
C THR A 56 18.09 -14.75 1.14
N ALA A 57 17.58 -15.45 0.12
CA ALA A 57 16.13 -15.52 -0.13
C ALA A 57 15.34 -16.11 1.06
N ASP A 58 15.97 -17.01 1.82
CA ASP A 58 15.37 -17.63 3.01
C ASP A 58 15.22 -16.62 4.17
N ASP A 59 16.15 -15.68 4.31
CA ASP A 59 16.07 -14.62 5.32
C ASP A 59 14.87 -13.71 5.08
N TYR A 60 14.62 -13.31 3.83
CA TYR A 60 13.42 -12.53 3.46
C TYR A 60 12.12 -13.30 3.71
N LYS A 61 12.13 -14.63 3.53
CA LYS A 61 10.96 -15.48 3.80
C LYS A 61 10.67 -15.59 5.31
N LYS A 62 11.71 -15.85 6.10
CA LYS A 62 11.62 -15.93 7.56
C LYS A 62 11.16 -14.61 8.15
N ILE A 63 11.85 -13.51 7.82
CA ILE A 63 11.50 -12.18 8.33
C ILE A 63 10.12 -11.75 7.80
N GLY A 64 9.80 -12.00 6.52
CA GLY A 64 8.49 -11.69 5.97
C GLY A 64 7.34 -12.41 6.69
N THR A 65 7.57 -13.64 7.15
CA THR A 65 6.61 -14.40 7.98
C THR A 65 6.47 -13.76 9.35
N VAL A 66 7.59 -13.42 10.02
CA VAL A 66 7.57 -12.76 11.33
C VAL A 66 6.90 -11.39 11.27
N VAL A 67 7.15 -10.60 10.23
CA VAL A 67 6.48 -9.30 9.99
C VAL A 67 4.99 -9.53 9.76
N LYS A 68 4.62 -10.53 8.94
CA LYS A 68 3.22 -10.92 8.71
C LYS A 68 2.51 -11.31 10.00
N ASP A 69 3.18 -11.90 10.98
CA ASP A 69 2.54 -12.35 12.22
C ASP A 69 2.44 -11.23 13.28
N ASN A 70 3.37 -10.28 13.26
CA ASN A 70 3.46 -9.20 14.25
C ASN A 70 2.91 -7.85 13.78
N PHE A 71 2.69 -7.64 12.48
CA PHE A 71 2.25 -6.37 11.90
C PHE A 71 1.00 -6.54 11.04
N ARG A 72 0.14 -5.52 11.03
CA ARG A 72 -0.91 -5.31 10.02
C ARG A 72 -0.77 -3.92 9.46
N PHE A 73 -1.11 -3.77 8.19
CA PHE A 73 -0.98 -2.52 7.46
C PHE A 73 -2.34 -2.15 6.88
N SER A 74 -2.78 -0.91 7.06
CA SER A 74 -3.90 -0.41 6.26
C SER A 74 -3.44 -0.17 4.83
N TYR A 75 -4.38 0.24 3.98
CA TYR A 75 -4.01 0.91 2.74
C TYR A 75 -3.58 2.34 3.07
N PHE A 76 -2.63 2.87 2.31
CA PHE A 76 -2.18 4.25 2.43
C PHE A 76 -2.75 5.07 1.29
N TYR A 77 -3.32 6.22 1.62
CA TYR A 77 -4.02 7.09 0.69
C TYR A 77 -3.28 8.40 0.52
N VAL A 78 -3.41 9.02 -0.65
CA VAL A 78 -2.91 10.38 -0.88
C VAL A 78 -3.43 11.31 0.21
N TYR A 79 -2.52 12.14 0.72
CA TYR A 79 -2.74 13.07 1.81
C TYR A 79 -2.01 14.38 1.50
N ASP A 80 -2.73 15.50 1.58
CA ASP A 80 -2.17 16.82 1.24
C ASP A 80 -1.71 17.63 2.47
N GLY A 81 -1.76 17.05 3.67
CA GLY A 81 -1.52 17.74 4.93
C GLY A 81 -2.80 18.17 5.66
N ILE A 82 -3.97 18.06 5.01
CA ILE A 82 -5.27 18.41 5.58
C ILE A 82 -6.28 17.28 5.34
N ASN A 83 -6.38 16.82 4.09
CA ASN A 83 -7.39 15.86 3.62
C ASN A 83 -6.74 14.55 3.21
N ILE A 84 -7.32 13.44 3.68
CA ILE A 84 -7.03 12.10 3.18
C ILE A 84 -8.00 11.79 2.05
N TYR A 85 -7.48 11.45 0.89
CA TYR A 85 -8.26 11.27 -0.34
C TYR A 85 -8.75 9.82 -0.47
N PHE A 86 -9.66 9.41 0.43
CA PHE A 86 -10.30 8.10 0.34
C PHE A 86 -11.22 8.01 -0.89
N PRO A 87 -11.17 6.91 -1.66
CA PRO A 87 -12.10 6.68 -2.75
C PRO A 87 -13.53 6.49 -2.21
N ARG A 88 -14.53 7.02 -2.91
CA ARG A 88 -15.97 6.86 -2.61
C ARG A 88 -16.77 6.83 -3.90
N TYR A 89 -17.49 5.75 -4.16
CA TYR A 89 -18.34 5.61 -5.33
C TYR A 89 -19.73 6.22 -5.06
N THR A 90 -19.92 7.49 -5.45
CA THR A 90 -21.17 8.22 -5.21
C THR A 90 -22.08 8.17 -6.44
N GLU A 91 -23.27 8.77 -6.34
CA GLU A 91 -24.18 8.91 -7.48
C GLU A 91 -23.60 9.73 -8.65
N GLN A 92 -22.59 10.56 -8.37
CA GLN A 92 -21.86 11.34 -9.38
C GLN A 92 -20.60 10.61 -9.89
N GLY A 93 -20.46 9.32 -9.57
CA GLY A 93 -19.30 8.50 -9.89
C GLY A 93 -18.25 8.47 -8.78
N LEU A 94 -17.05 7.99 -9.12
CA LEU A 94 -15.95 7.85 -8.18
C LEU A 94 -15.38 9.22 -7.79
N LYS A 95 -15.33 9.48 -6.48
CA LYS A 95 -14.70 10.64 -5.86
C LYS A 95 -13.53 10.22 -4.98
N TYR A 96 -12.64 11.16 -4.72
CA TYR A 96 -11.52 11.00 -3.79
C TYR A 96 -11.60 12.10 -2.74
N GLY A 97 -11.90 11.74 -1.49
CA GLY A 97 -12.30 12.72 -0.48
C GLY A 97 -13.57 13.48 -0.91
N ASN A 98 -13.47 14.81 -1.03
CA ASN A 98 -14.57 15.67 -1.44
C ASN A 98 -14.50 16.11 -2.92
N ILE A 99 -13.47 15.69 -3.66
CA ILE A 99 -13.25 16.12 -5.04
C ILE A 99 -13.58 15.01 -6.05
N SER A 100 -13.85 15.42 -7.28
CA SER A 100 -14.09 14.48 -8.39
C SER A 100 -12.82 13.70 -8.73
N ARG A 101 -12.98 12.53 -9.38
CA ARG A 101 -11.84 11.78 -9.94
C ARG A 101 -10.97 12.64 -10.87
N SER A 102 -11.57 13.41 -11.77
CA SER A 102 -10.84 14.25 -12.72
C SER A 102 -10.04 15.35 -12.02
N GLU A 103 -10.59 15.96 -10.97
CA GLU A 103 -9.89 16.97 -10.17
C GLU A 103 -8.73 16.36 -9.37
N PHE A 104 -8.93 15.15 -8.82
CA PHE A 104 -7.88 14.40 -8.15
C PHE A 104 -6.74 14.05 -9.12
N GLU A 105 -7.06 13.52 -10.29
CA GLU A 105 -6.10 13.20 -11.35
C GLU A 105 -5.32 14.43 -11.78
N HIS A 106 -6.00 15.55 -12.06
CA HIS A 106 -5.35 16.81 -12.43
C HIS A 106 -4.35 17.30 -11.37
N ARG A 107 -4.67 17.10 -10.09
CA ARG A 107 -3.85 17.61 -8.98
C ARG A 107 -2.69 16.69 -8.61
N PHE A 108 -2.88 15.38 -8.67
CA PHE A 108 -1.97 14.40 -8.07
C PHE A 108 -1.39 13.38 -9.05
N ILE A 109 -1.99 13.18 -10.22
CA ILE A 109 -1.57 12.12 -11.14
C ILE A 109 -0.81 12.73 -12.32
N GLY A 110 0.28 12.08 -12.69
CA GLY A 110 1.08 12.42 -13.87
C GLY A 110 1.39 11.15 -14.66
N SER A 111 1.89 11.32 -15.88
CA SER A 111 2.43 10.23 -16.66
C SER A 111 3.77 10.62 -17.30
N GLN A 112 4.61 9.62 -17.57
CA GLN A 112 5.88 9.78 -18.24
C GLN A 112 6.00 8.75 -19.34
N ILE A 113 6.34 9.21 -20.54
CA ILE A 113 6.65 8.36 -21.68
C ILE A 113 8.14 8.03 -21.65
N SER A 114 8.46 6.74 -21.76
CA SER A 114 9.82 6.21 -21.84
C SER A 114 9.95 5.31 -23.06
N THR A 115 11.15 5.25 -23.64
CA THR A 115 11.51 4.31 -24.70
C THR A 115 12.93 3.81 -24.44
N ALA A 116 13.19 2.52 -24.69
CA ALA A 116 14.53 1.98 -24.60
C ALA A 116 15.36 2.43 -25.81
N ILE A 117 16.65 2.65 -25.61
CA ILE A 117 17.60 2.95 -26.68
C ILE A 117 18.35 1.67 -27.04
N ASP A 118 18.46 1.36 -28.32
CA ASP A 118 19.22 0.21 -28.82
C ASP A 118 20.73 0.50 -28.92
N SER A 119 21.51 -0.51 -29.28
CA SER A 119 22.97 -0.39 -29.44
C SER A 119 23.39 0.54 -30.59
N THR A 120 22.45 0.96 -31.44
CA THR A 120 22.68 1.93 -32.52
C THR A 120 22.35 3.37 -32.12
N GLY A 121 21.91 3.59 -30.87
CA GLY A 121 21.52 4.91 -30.38
C GLY A 121 20.11 5.34 -30.81
N THR A 122 19.32 4.44 -31.38
CA THR A 122 17.95 4.68 -31.82
C THR A 122 16.93 4.12 -30.82
N ALA A 123 15.68 4.58 -30.91
CA ALA A 123 14.60 4.02 -30.10
C ALA A 123 14.37 2.56 -30.49
N LYS A 124 14.48 1.66 -29.53
CA LYS A 124 14.26 0.23 -29.72
C LYS A 124 12.79 0.00 -30.06
N ASN A 125 12.54 -0.76 -31.12
CA ASN A 125 11.19 -1.10 -31.55
C ASN A 125 10.40 -1.77 -30.40
N GLU A 126 9.11 -1.44 -30.28
CA GLU A 126 8.18 -1.95 -29.25
C GLU A 126 8.56 -1.66 -27.78
N SER A 127 9.43 -0.68 -27.52
CA SER A 127 9.86 -0.33 -26.16
C SER A 127 9.25 0.96 -25.60
N LEU A 128 8.36 1.61 -26.35
CA LEU A 128 7.60 2.74 -25.86
C LEU A 128 6.69 2.25 -24.73
N HIS A 129 6.78 2.89 -23.57
CA HIS A 129 5.94 2.63 -22.42
C HIS A 129 5.59 3.96 -21.76
N GLU A 130 4.31 4.19 -21.49
CA GLU A 130 3.86 5.29 -20.65
C GLU A 130 3.62 4.75 -19.25
N ILE A 131 4.16 5.41 -18.23
CA ILE A 131 3.98 5.03 -16.83
C ILE A 131 3.20 6.14 -16.14
N GLU A 132 2.03 5.81 -15.61
CA GLU A 132 1.25 6.71 -14.76
C GLU A 132 1.78 6.65 -13.32
N PHE A 133 1.77 7.75 -12.58
CA PHE A 133 2.26 7.82 -11.22
C PHE A 133 1.55 8.90 -10.40
N ILE A 134 1.61 8.75 -9.08
CA ILE A 134 1.28 9.82 -8.14
C ILE A 134 2.48 10.77 -8.07
N ASN A 135 2.26 12.04 -8.37
CA ASN A 135 3.25 13.11 -8.24
C ASN A 135 3.77 13.21 -6.80
N ASN A 136 5.03 13.56 -6.63
CA ASN A 136 5.59 13.87 -5.31
C ASN A 136 5.28 15.30 -4.84
N LYS A 137 4.72 16.14 -5.71
CA LYS A 137 4.34 17.53 -5.40
C LYS A 137 3.00 17.87 -6.05
N PHE A 138 2.28 18.82 -5.46
CA PHE A 138 1.03 19.35 -5.99
C PHE A 138 0.94 20.86 -5.75
N LYS A 139 0.15 21.57 -6.57
CA LYS A 139 -0.19 22.99 -6.33
C LYS A 139 -1.38 23.06 -5.38
N ASP A 140 -1.25 23.77 -4.27
CA ASP A 140 -2.39 24.08 -3.41
C ASP A 140 -3.32 25.14 -4.04
N THR A 141 -4.44 25.44 -3.37
CA THR A 141 -5.43 26.43 -3.85
C THR A 141 -4.85 27.84 -3.98
N ASN A 142 -3.73 28.13 -3.32
CA ASN A 142 -3.03 29.40 -3.39
C ASN A 142 -1.91 29.38 -4.44
N GLY A 143 -1.78 28.30 -5.21
CA GLY A 143 -0.75 28.11 -6.24
C GLY A 143 0.63 27.73 -5.69
N ASN A 144 0.77 27.51 -4.38
CA ASN A 144 2.06 27.14 -3.79
C ASN A 144 2.35 25.66 -4.03
N MET A 145 3.63 25.36 -4.28
CA MET A 145 4.09 23.99 -4.39
C MET A 145 4.19 23.34 -3.02
N LYS A 146 3.50 22.21 -2.83
CA LYS A 146 3.52 21.41 -1.61
C LYS A 146 3.92 19.98 -1.92
N ASP A 147 4.48 19.29 -0.93
CA ASP A 147 4.81 17.86 -1.05
C ASP A 147 3.55 17.01 -0.90
N VAL A 148 3.41 16.01 -1.75
CA VAL A 148 2.40 14.95 -1.59
C VAL A 148 2.86 14.00 -0.50
N ARG A 149 1.91 13.60 0.35
CA ARG A 149 2.11 12.55 1.34
C ARG A 149 1.17 11.39 1.06
N ILE A 150 1.45 10.26 1.69
CA ILE A 150 0.51 9.17 1.84
C ILE A 150 0.30 8.89 3.33
N MET A 151 -0.91 8.52 3.73
CA MET A 151 -1.23 8.26 5.13
C MET A 151 -2.06 6.99 5.31
N GLY A 152 -1.77 6.25 6.37
CA GLY A 152 -2.39 5.00 6.74
C GLY A 152 -2.19 4.69 8.23
N CYS A 153 -2.56 3.49 8.63
CA CYS A 153 -2.30 2.93 9.95
C CYS A 153 -1.43 1.68 9.86
N VAL A 154 -0.61 1.51 10.89
CA VAL A 154 0.11 0.28 11.18
C VAL A 154 -0.35 -0.22 12.54
N TRP A 155 -0.73 -1.49 12.59
CA TRP A 155 -1.00 -2.17 13.85
C TRP A 155 0.14 -3.12 14.17
N ILE A 156 0.64 -3.03 15.40
CA ILE A 156 1.75 -3.83 15.89
C ILE A 156 1.25 -4.66 17.06
N LYS A 157 1.51 -5.96 17.04
CA LYS A 157 1.16 -6.85 18.15
C LYS A 157 1.91 -6.42 19.41
N GLU A 158 1.24 -6.44 20.55
CA GLU A 158 1.89 -6.21 21.84
C GLU A 158 3.01 -7.24 22.06
N ASN A 159 4.16 -6.78 22.56
CA ASN A 159 5.37 -7.59 22.74
C ASN A 159 5.87 -8.26 21.44
N ALA A 160 5.63 -7.62 20.29
CA ALA A 160 6.18 -8.07 19.02
C ALA A 160 7.72 -8.14 19.08
N GLU A 161 8.26 -9.25 18.58
CA GLU A 161 9.69 -9.50 18.49
C GLU A 161 10.04 -9.97 17.07
N ILE A 162 11.22 -9.56 16.60
CA ILE A 162 11.82 -10.06 15.36
C ILE A 162 13.15 -10.71 15.71
N GLY A 163 13.19 -12.04 15.68
CA GLY A 163 14.31 -12.78 16.24
C GLY A 163 14.36 -12.60 17.75
N ASP A 164 15.49 -12.12 18.28
CA ASP A 164 15.71 -11.76 19.68
C ASP A 164 15.49 -10.26 19.96
N LYS A 165 15.05 -9.49 18.95
CA LYS A 165 14.92 -8.03 19.02
C LYS A 165 13.48 -7.61 19.26
N LYS A 166 13.25 -6.83 20.31
CA LYS A 166 11.94 -6.23 20.60
C LYS A 166 11.60 -5.11 19.61
N VAL A 167 10.33 -5.06 19.21
CA VAL A 167 9.77 -3.94 18.46
C VAL A 167 9.35 -2.85 19.45
N ILE A 168 9.96 -1.68 19.35
CA ILE A 168 9.70 -0.52 20.22
C ILE A 168 9.06 0.58 19.38
N ILE A 169 8.03 1.23 19.95
CA ILE A 169 7.38 2.38 19.33
C ILE A 169 7.81 3.62 20.12
N SER A 170 8.51 4.54 19.47
CA SER A 170 8.96 5.78 20.11
C SER A 170 7.80 6.76 20.31
N ASP A 171 8.01 7.79 21.13
CA ASP A 171 7.03 8.87 21.35
C ASP A 171 6.72 9.65 20.05
N LYS A 172 7.61 9.57 19.06
CA LYS A 172 7.45 10.17 17.73
C LYS A 172 6.79 9.23 16.72
N ALA A 173 6.18 8.14 17.19
CA ALA A 173 5.55 7.11 16.37
C ALA A 173 6.52 6.37 15.43
N GLU A 174 7.81 6.37 15.72
CA GLU A 174 8.81 5.59 14.98
C GLU A 174 8.74 4.12 15.40
N ILE A 175 9.03 3.21 14.47
CA ILE A 175 9.09 1.77 14.74
C ILE A 175 10.56 1.39 14.80
N LEU A 176 11.07 1.15 16.01
CA LEU A 176 12.46 0.84 16.27
C LEU A 176 12.65 -0.67 16.46
N ILE A 177 13.61 -1.23 15.73
CA ILE A 177 14.10 -2.61 15.90
C ILE A 177 15.62 -2.52 15.97
N ASP A 178 16.20 -3.00 17.06
CA ASP A 178 17.65 -2.87 17.34
C ASP A 178 18.15 -1.41 17.23
N GLY A 179 17.33 -0.46 17.71
CA GLY A 179 17.60 0.98 17.65
C GLY A 179 17.44 1.62 16.27
N PHE A 180 17.11 0.85 15.23
CA PHE A 180 16.93 1.35 13.87
C PHE A 180 15.45 1.62 13.55
N ASN A 181 15.12 2.80 13.03
CA ASN A 181 13.78 3.13 12.58
C ASN A 181 13.46 2.46 11.23
N VAL A 182 12.74 1.33 11.28
CA VAL A 182 12.47 0.49 10.10
C VAL A 182 11.51 1.11 9.11
N ILE A 183 10.79 2.17 9.50
CA ILE A 183 9.93 2.94 8.60
C ILE A 183 10.56 4.28 8.19
N GLY A 184 11.75 4.65 8.68
CA GLY A 184 12.32 5.98 8.44
C GLY A 184 12.42 6.37 6.96
N GLU A 185 12.82 5.42 6.11
CA GLU A 185 12.97 5.57 4.67
C GLU A 185 12.58 4.25 3.99
N LEU A 186 11.67 4.31 3.01
CA LEU A 186 11.16 3.14 2.31
C LEU A 186 11.12 3.39 0.80
N ILE A 187 11.17 2.29 0.05
CA ILE A 187 10.94 2.24 -1.39
C ILE A 187 9.67 1.42 -1.63
N LEU A 188 8.62 2.06 -2.15
CA LEU A 188 7.31 1.46 -2.37
C LEU A 188 7.04 1.27 -3.87
N GLY A 189 6.60 0.07 -4.26
CA GLY A 189 6.30 -0.26 -5.65
C GLY A 189 7.43 -1.00 -6.38
N GLY A 190 7.20 -1.33 -7.65
CA GLY A 190 8.10 -2.17 -8.46
C GLY A 190 9.10 -1.40 -9.33
N GLU A 191 8.86 -0.12 -9.57
CA GLU A 191 9.60 0.69 -10.56
C GLU A 191 10.74 1.52 -9.94
N SER A 192 11.36 1.02 -8.86
CA SER A 192 12.41 1.75 -8.13
C SER A 192 13.65 2.03 -8.97
N LYS A 193 13.94 1.18 -9.96
CA LYS A 193 15.06 1.38 -10.91
C LYS A 193 14.85 2.58 -11.82
N TYR A 194 13.59 2.99 -12.03
CA TYR A 194 13.22 4.18 -12.78
C TYR A 194 13.00 5.39 -11.87
N GLY A 195 13.44 5.30 -10.61
CA GLY A 195 13.39 6.40 -9.65
C GLY A 195 12.06 6.57 -8.92
N PHE A 196 11.10 5.64 -9.06
CA PHE A 196 9.81 5.73 -8.38
C PHE A 196 9.85 5.18 -6.95
N GLY A 197 8.94 5.69 -6.12
CA GLY A 197 8.53 5.05 -4.88
C GLY A 197 9.33 5.41 -3.64
N HIS A 198 10.26 6.36 -3.71
CA HIS A 198 11.03 6.78 -2.55
C HIS A 198 10.19 7.66 -1.62
N VAL A 199 10.00 7.19 -0.40
CA VAL A 199 9.23 7.87 0.65
C VAL A 199 10.02 7.99 1.96
N LEU A 200 9.80 9.10 2.67
CA LEU A 200 10.37 9.32 4.01
C LEU A 200 9.26 9.37 5.04
N PHE A 201 9.49 8.76 6.20
CA PHE A 201 8.57 8.87 7.33
C PHE A 201 8.39 10.34 7.69
N ASP A 202 7.14 10.75 7.77
CA ASP A 202 6.73 12.07 8.21
C ASP A 202 5.74 11.85 9.34
N PRO A 203 6.08 12.19 10.60
CA PRO A 203 5.17 12.02 11.72
C PRO A 203 3.84 12.72 11.41
N SER A 204 2.73 11.97 11.46
CA SER A 204 1.39 12.40 11.04
C SER A 204 0.79 13.55 11.87
N GLY A 205 1.50 14.00 12.91
CA GLY A 205 1.06 15.06 13.80
C GLY A 205 -0.22 14.66 14.54
N SER A 206 -1.24 15.52 14.50
CA SER A 206 -2.54 15.32 15.16
C SER A 206 -3.61 14.66 14.28
N VAL A 207 -3.32 14.37 13.00
CA VAL A 207 -4.33 13.84 12.09
C VAL A 207 -4.57 12.36 12.36
N LYS A 208 -5.80 12.05 12.78
CA LYS A 208 -6.23 10.66 13.00
C LYS A 208 -6.67 10.04 11.69
N PHE A 209 -6.21 8.83 11.43
CA PHE A 209 -6.80 7.99 10.40
C PHE A 209 -8.20 7.55 10.87
N PRO A 210 -9.27 7.69 10.07
CA PRO A 210 -10.65 7.48 10.52
C PRO A 210 -11.01 5.98 10.57
N ILE A 211 -10.28 5.20 11.36
CA ILE A 211 -10.58 3.80 11.69
C ILE A 211 -10.69 3.67 13.20
N GLU A 212 -11.64 2.87 13.67
CA GLU A 212 -11.71 2.46 15.08
C GLU A 212 -11.13 1.05 15.25
N THR A 213 -10.05 0.94 16.01
CA THR A 213 -9.49 -0.37 16.39
C THR A 213 -10.30 -1.02 17.51
N VAL A 214 -10.71 -2.27 17.31
CA VAL A 214 -11.42 -3.06 18.31
C VAL A 214 -10.41 -3.90 19.09
N LYS A 215 -10.46 -3.85 20.42
CA LYS A 215 -9.60 -4.67 21.29
C LYS A 215 -9.99 -6.15 21.14
N ALA A 216 -9.16 -6.91 20.44
CA ALA A 216 -9.31 -8.34 20.23
C ALA A 216 -7.94 -9.02 20.07
N GLU A 217 -7.93 -10.35 20.06
CA GLU A 217 -6.73 -11.14 19.72
C GLU A 217 -6.32 -10.96 18.25
N GLU A 218 -7.29 -11.00 17.35
CA GLU A 218 -7.11 -10.64 15.95
C GLU A 218 -7.14 -9.11 15.79
N CYS A 219 -6.49 -8.60 14.75
CA CYS A 219 -6.55 -7.19 14.41
C CYS A 219 -7.91 -6.89 13.78
N LYS A 220 -8.84 -6.37 14.59
CA LYS A 220 -10.19 -6.02 14.17
C LYS A 220 -10.37 -4.52 14.10
N ILE A 221 -11.02 -4.06 13.04
CA ILE A 221 -11.34 -2.66 12.83
C ILE A 221 -12.84 -2.47 12.60
N LYS A 222 -13.33 -1.30 12.93
CA LYS A 222 -14.69 -0.87 12.64
C LYS A 222 -14.61 0.35 11.73
N ILE A 223 -15.37 0.30 10.65
CA ILE A 223 -15.52 1.40 9.69
C ILE A 223 -16.93 1.96 9.90
N ASN A 224 -17.01 3.22 10.33
CA ASN A 224 -18.27 3.92 10.60
C ASN A 224 -18.86 4.60 9.34
N ASP A 225 -18.50 4.10 8.18
CA ASP A 225 -18.94 4.57 6.87
C ASP A 225 -19.35 3.35 6.03
N ASN A 226 -20.24 3.54 5.07
CA ASN A 226 -20.64 2.49 4.13
C ASN A 226 -19.64 2.32 2.98
N TYR A 227 -18.66 3.22 2.86
CA TYR A 227 -17.57 3.09 1.89
C TYR A 227 -16.38 2.35 2.47
N ILE A 228 -16.00 1.22 1.87
CA ILE A 228 -14.82 0.48 2.31
C ILE A 228 -13.54 1.19 1.87
N ILE A 229 -12.52 1.16 2.72
CA ILE A 229 -11.22 1.83 2.51
C ILE A 229 -10.07 0.84 2.31
N ALA A 230 -10.39 -0.38 1.94
CA ALA A 230 -9.45 -1.42 1.54
C ALA A 230 -10.24 -2.48 0.78
N HIS A 231 -9.54 -3.36 0.08
CA HIS A 231 -10.20 -4.46 -0.59
C HIS A 231 -10.87 -5.38 0.42
N LEU A 232 -12.18 -5.56 0.31
CA LEU A 232 -12.97 -6.46 1.14
C LEU A 232 -13.24 -7.76 0.39
N LYS A 233 -12.98 -8.91 1.01
CA LYS A 233 -13.22 -10.21 0.37
C LYS A 233 -14.67 -10.29 -0.14
N TYR A 234 -14.82 -10.64 -1.42
CA TYR A 234 -16.12 -10.66 -2.07
C TYR A 234 -17.06 -11.67 -1.41
N ASP A 235 -18.29 -11.24 -1.19
CA ASP A 235 -19.39 -12.08 -0.72
C ASP A 235 -20.65 -11.72 -1.50
N LYS A 236 -21.25 -12.74 -2.14
CA LYS A 236 -22.45 -12.60 -2.98
C LYS A 236 -23.68 -12.13 -2.21
N THR A 237 -23.70 -12.27 -0.88
CA THR A 237 -24.85 -11.84 -0.06
C THR A 237 -24.84 -10.34 0.23
N ILE A 238 -23.73 -9.66 -0.08
CA ILE A 238 -23.54 -8.25 0.18
C ILE A 238 -24.09 -7.43 -0.98
N LYS A 239 -25.06 -6.56 -0.69
CA LYS A 239 -25.53 -5.55 -1.64
C LYS A 239 -24.50 -4.40 -1.69
N PHE A 240 -24.12 -4.00 -2.90
CA PHE A 240 -23.06 -3.01 -3.10
C PHE A 240 -23.32 -2.12 -4.32
N LYS A 241 -22.64 -0.98 -4.36
CA LYS A 241 -22.49 -0.11 -5.54
C LYS A 241 -21.01 0.27 -5.68
N GLY A 242 -20.41 -0.07 -6.81
CA GLY A 242 -18.98 0.11 -7.05
C GLY A 242 -18.39 -1.06 -7.82
N ASP A 243 -17.08 -1.27 -7.68
CA ASP A 243 -16.33 -2.23 -8.48
C ASP A 243 -15.93 -3.47 -7.69
N ILE A 244 -15.81 -4.58 -8.42
CA ILE A 244 -15.16 -5.81 -7.97
C ILE A 244 -13.85 -5.93 -8.72
N GLU A 245 -12.77 -6.21 -7.99
CA GLU A 245 -11.46 -6.42 -8.55
C GLU A 245 -10.98 -7.85 -8.29
N LEU A 246 -10.29 -8.41 -9.29
CA LEU A 246 -9.56 -9.66 -9.13
C LEU A 246 -8.15 -9.36 -8.61
N LEU A 247 -7.88 -9.69 -7.35
CA LEU A 247 -6.56 -9.50 -6.75
C LEU A 247 -5.70 -10.74 -6.86
N THR A 248 -4.46 -10.54 -7.31
CA THR A 248 -3.39 -11.53 -7.29
C THR A 248 -2.08 -10.86 -6.87
N GLY A 249 -1.08 -11.66 -6.50
CA GLY A 249 0.25 -11.20 -6.16
C GLY A 249 1.30 -11.93 -6.98
N ARG A 250 2.43 -11.28 -7.19
CA ARG A 250 3.65 -11.91 -7.70
C ARG A 250 4.73 -11.85 -6.64
N GLY A 251 5.48 -12.93 -6.48
CA GLY A 251 6.55 -13.01 -5.48
C GLY A 251 7.52 -14.14 -5.75
N TYR A 252 8.39 -14.41 -4.77
CA TYR A 252 9.25 -15.59 -4.74
C TYR A 252 8.49 -16.84 -4.27
N TYR A 253 7.41 -16.65 -3.52
CA TYR A 253 6.50 -17.68 -3.01
C TYR A 253 5.10 -17.05 -2.82
N ASP A 254 4.06 -17.87 -2.62
CA ASP A 254 2.76 -17.38 -2.19
C ASP A 254 2.67 -17.34 -0.65
N PRO A 255 2.55 -16.16 -0.01
CA PRO A 255 2.48 -16.06 1.45
C PRO A 255 1.22 -16.67 2.07
N LYS A 256 0.23 -17.06 1.24
CA LYS A 256 -0.98 -17.78 1.67
C LYS A 256 -0.77 -19.30 1.73
N ILE A 257 0.28 -19.84 1.11
CA ILE A 257 0.55 -21.28 1.03
C ILE A 257 1.74 -21.63 1.93
N SER A 258 1.45 -22.23 3.09
CA SER A 258 2.48 -22.76 3.98
C SER A 258 3.25 -23.90 3.29
N GLY A 259 4.59 -23.81 3.28
CA GLY A 259 5.44 -24.82 2.64
C GLY A 259 5.46 -24.77 1.10
N GLY A 260 4.90 -23.73 0.48
CA GLY A 260 4.89 -23.59 -0.99
C GLY A 260 6.29 -23.56 -1.61
N GLU A 261 6.39 -24.09 -2.84
CA GLU A 261 7.62 -24.03 -3.64
C GLU A 261 8.11 -22.59 -3.77
N THR A 262 9.39 -22.42 -3.50
CA THR A 262 10.05 -21.12 -3.57
C THR A 262 10.78 -21.06 -4.90
N SER A 263 10.48 -20.04 -5.69
CA SER A 263 11.21 -19.80 -6.92
C SER A 263 12.43 -18.94 -6.65
N ASN A 264 13.53 -19.23 -7.36
CA ASN A 264 14.73 -18.39 -7.34
C ASN A 264 14.59 -17.13 -8.21
N LYS A 265 13.49 -16.99 -8.98
CA LYS A 265 13.23 -15.84 -9.85
C LYS A 265 12.20 -14.89 -9.22
N PRO A 266 12.51 -13.59 -9.06
CA PRO A 266 11.55 -12.62 -8.54
C PRO A 266 10.26 -12.60 -9.37
N GLY A 267 9.12 -12.59 -8.69
CA GLY A 267 7.81 -12.39 -9.31
C GLY A 267 7.27 -13.58 -10.11
N SER A 268 7.91 -14.75 -10.03
CA SER A 268 7.50 -15.94 -10.79
C SER A 268 6.45 -16.80 -10.08
N ALA A 269 6.35 -16.73 -8.75
CA ALA A 269 5.22 -17.30 -8.04
C ALA A 269 4.02 -16.35 -8.16
N ILE A 270 2.88 -16.86 -8.62
CA ILE A 270 1.63 -16.10 -8.77
C ILE A 270 0.64 -16.64 -7.75
N SER A 271 0.16 -15.79 -6.84
CA SER A 271 -0.87 -16.16 -5.88
C SER A 271 -2.19 -16.43 -6.61
N LYS A 272 -2.99 -17.38 -6.07
CA LYS A 272 -4.32 -17.65 -6.60
C LYS A 272 -5.15 -16.35 -6.66
N PRO A 273 -5.68 -15.97 -7.84
CA PRO A 273 -6.54 -14.81 -7.94
C PRO A 273 -7.84 -14.99 -7.14
N GLU A 274 -8.24 -13.96 -6.41
CA GLU A 274 -9.47 -13.94 -5.61
C GLU A 274 -10.24 -12.65 -5.87
N PHE A 275 -11.57 -12.70 -5.78
CA PHE A 275 -12.43 -11.54 -5.96
C PHE A 275 -12.56 -10.73 -4.67
N TYR A 276 -12.46 -9.41 -4.80
CA TYR A 276 -12.63 -8.45 -3.72
C TYR A 276 -13.49 -7.28 -4.19
N PHE A 277 -14.29 -6.71 -3.31
CA PHE A 277 -14.81 -5.35 -3.52
C PHE A 277 -13.64 -4.36 -3.46
N SER A 278 -13.60 -3.42 -4.39
CA SER A 278 -12.51 -2.42 -4.48
C SER A 278 -12.69 -1.29 -3.46
N PRO A 279 -11.59 -0.65 -2.99
CA PRO A 279 -11.68 0.55 -2.16
C PRO A 279 -12.61 1.60 -2.79
N GLY A 280 -13.48 2.18 -1.95
CA GLY A 280 -14.49 3.15 -2.32
C GLY A 280 -15.84 2.56 -2.74
N THR A 281 -15.95 1.23 -2.81
CA THR A 281 -17.24 0.56 -3.00
C THR A 281 -18.17 0.87 -1.82
N TYR A 282 -19.40 1.28 -2.13
CA TYR A 282 -20.47 1.40 -1.15
C TYR A 282 -21.03 0.02 -0.83
N ILE A 283 -21.17 -0.30 0.45
CA ILE A 283 -21.72 -1.55 0.94
C ILE A 283 -22.91 -1.28 1.85
N ASP A 284 -24.03 -1.91 1.55
CA ASP A 284 -25.26 -1.88 2.35
C ASP A 284 -25.19 -2.97 3.44
N SER A 285 -24.32 -2.76 4.42
CA SER A 285 -24.13 -3.70 5.55
C SER A 285 -24.37 -3.07 6.92
N GLY A 286 -24.59 -1.76 6.99
CA GLY A 286 -24.51 -1.01 8.24
C GLY A 286 -23.09 -1.04 8.84
N THR A 287 -22.97 -0.56 10.07
CA THR A 287 -21.69 -0.54 10.78
C THR A 287 -21.20 -1.96 11.06
N THR A 288 -20.07 -2.33 10.45
CA THR A 288 -19.56 -3.70 10.45
C THR A 288 -18.12 -3.74 10.95
N THR A 289 -17.80 -4.79 11.70
CA THR A 289 -16.42 -5.08 12.14
C THR A 289 -15.74 -5.97 11.11
N TYR A 290 -14.48 -5.69 10.82
CA TYR A 290 -13.67 -6.39 9.84
C TYR A 290 -12.37 -6.88 10.49
N VAL A 291 -11.92 -8.07 10.08
CA VAL A 291 -10.55 -8.53 10.35
C VAL A 291 -9.62 -7.95 9.29
N VAL A 292 -8.50 -7.39 9.74
CA VAL A 292 -7.43 -6.88 8.88
C VAL A 292 -6.42 -8.00 8.62
N ASN A 293 -6.25 -8.36 7.35
CA ASN A 293 -5.21 -9.29 6.92
C ASN A 293 -3.85 -8.59 6.85
N TRP A 294 -2.78 -9.39 6.81
CA TRP A 294 -1.41 -8.90 6.72
C TRP A 294 -1.13 -8.03 5.49
N ASP A 295 -1.84 -8.23 4.38
CA ASP A 295 -1.73 -7.45 3.16
C ASP A 295 -2.66 -6.22 3.13
N GLY A 296 -3.36 -5.98 4.24
CA GLY A 296 -4.32 -4.89 4.44
C GLY A 296 -5.68 -5.13 3.83
N THR A 297 -5.93 -6.31 3.25
CA THR A 297 -7.28 -6.70 2.83
C THR A 297 -8.18 -6.94 4.04
N LEU A 298 -9.49 -6.81 3.84
CA LEU A 298 -10.49 -6.97 4.89
C LEU A 298 -11.29 -8.25 4.70
N ILE A 299 -11.69 -8.85 5.81
CA ILE A 299 -12.66 -9.94 5.87
C ILE A 299 -13.77 -9.51 6.82
N ARG A 300 -15.02 -9.62 6.37
CA ARG A 300 -16.20 -9.36 7.19
C ARG A 300 -16.39 -10.50 8.20
N ILE A 301 -16.74 -10.14 9.44
CA ILE A 301 -17.12 -11.06 10.52
C ILE A 301 -18.63 -11.26 10.50
#